data_AF-A0A3M3TRG8-F1
#
_entry.id   AF-A0A3M3TRG8-F1
#
_cell.length_a   1.000
_cell.length_b   1.000
_cell.length_c   1.000
_cell.angle_alpha   90.00
_cell.angle_beta   90.00
_cell.angle_gamma   90.00
#
_symmetry.space_group_name_H-M   'P 1'
#
loop_
_entity.id
_entity.type
_entity.pdbx_description
1 polymer ?
#
loop_
_entity_poly.entity_id
_entity_poly.type
_entity_poly.pdbx_seq_one_letter_code
_entity_poly.pdbx_strand_id
1 'polypeptide(L)'
;MCSACAMSKLAALSRQHKEPQTMTTSLKPRRRRKPTKLQQGILYAAADLARFIVQVEDVAALLRRQGLADADCSDLEEMDKEQLRVLRDDFGLRLRGLD
;
A
#
# COMPACT_ATOMS: atom_id res chain seq x y z
N MET A 1 -50.17 48.95 -7.70
CA MET A 1 -49.36 48.86 -8.93
C MET A 1 -47.98 48.35 -8.58
N CYS A 2 -47.38 47.55 -9.47
CA CYS A 2 -46.06 46.89 -9.41
C CYS A 2 -45.97 45.63 -8.52
N SER A 3 -45.44 44.49 -8.95
CA SER A 3 -45.03 44.03 -10.27
C SER A 3 -44.87 42.51 -10.20
N ALA A 4 -45.33 41.81 -11.24
CA ALA A 4 -44.92 40.43 -11.50
C ALA A 4 -43.50 40.39 -12.11
N CYS A 5 -43.02 39.15 -12.28
CA CYS A 5 -42.02 38.65 -13.23
C CYS A 5 -40.55 38.47 -12.80
N ALA A 6 -40.19 37.17 -12.78
CA ALA A 6 -39.00 36.56 -13.40
C ALA A 6 -37.63 36.86 -12.75
N MET A 7 -36.74 35.91 -12.47
CA MET A 7 -36.18 34.84 -13.32
C MET A 7 -35.62 33.74 -12.39
N SER A 8 -36.02 32.49 -12.53
CA SER A 8 -35.28 31.44 -13.25
C SER A 8 -33.81 31.24 -12.83
N LYS A 9 -33.59 30.15 -12.06
CA LYS A 9 -32.72 29.02 -12.42
C LYS A 9 -31.19 29.27 -12.37
N LEU A 10 -30.54 28.67 -11.37
CA LEU A 10 -29.21 28.00 -11.35
C LEU A 10 -28.80 27.92 -9.86
N ALA A 11 -28.31 26.83 -9.27
CA ALA A 11 -27.85 25.56 -9.77
C ALA A 11 -27.86 24.54 -8.62
N ALA A 12 -27.93 23.27 -9.02
CA ALA A 12 -27.21 22.16 -8.40
C ALA A 12 -27.52 21.84 -6.93
N LEU A 13 -28.37 20.83 -6.70
CA LEU A 13 -27.90 19.45 -6.47
C LEU A 13 -27.35 19.29 -5.04
N SER A 14 -28.15 18.77 -4.11
CA SER A 14 -28.47 17.34 -4.02
C SER A 14 -27.49 16.61 -3.10
N ARG A 15 -28.07 16.13 -1.99
CA ARG A 15 -27.80 14.82 -1.37
C ARG A 15 -26.41 14.67 -0.72
N GLN A 16 -26.19 13.87 0.29
CA GLN A 16 -26.97 13.23 1.34
C GLN A 16 -25.89 12.78 2.33
N HIS A 17 -26.30 12.59 3.59
CA HIS A 17 -25.57 11.78 4.55
C HIS A 17 -24.99 10.51 3.91
N LYS A 18 -23.71 10.25 4.13
CA LYS A 18 -23.25 8.87 4.31
C LYS A 18 -21.98 8.84 5.14
N GLU A 19 -22.16 8.44 6.39
CA GLU A 19 -21.15 7.83 7.26
C GLU A 19 -20.16 6.98 6.46
N PRO A 20 -18.84 7.09 6.66
CA PRO A 20 -17.91 6.18 6.02
C PRO A 20 -18.08 4.81 6.66
N GLN A 21 -18.77 3.94 5.91
CA GLN A 21 -18.94 2.53 6.23
C GLN A 21 -17.57 1.90 6.46
N THR A 22 -17.40 1.32 7.64
CA THR A 22 -16.29 0.43 7.99
C THR A 22 -16.38 -0.77 7.06
N MET A 23 -15.67 -0.70 5.94
CA MET A 23 -15.49 -1.82 5.02
C MET A 23 -14.63 -2.86 5.75
N THR A 24 -15.27 -3.76 6.50
CA THR A 24 -14.67 -5.00 6.96
C THR A 24 -14.42 -5.87 5.73
N THR A 25 -13.34 -5.58 5.01
CA THR A 25 -12.82 -6.49 4.00
C THR A 25 -12.36 -7.74 4.73
N SER A 26 -13.17 -8.79 4.64
CA SER A 26 -12.77 -10.13 5.05
C SER A 26 -11.54 -10.50 4.23
N LEU A 27 -10.36 -10.34 4.83
CA LEU A 27 -9.09 -10.78 4.28
C LEU A 27 -9.10 -12.30 4.29
N LYS A 28 -9.72 -12.91 3.27
CA LYS A 28 -9.47 -14.31 2.93
C LYS A 28 -7.96 -14.51 2.95
N PRO A 29 -7.42 -15.53 3.63
CA PRO A 29 -5.99 -15.77 3.65
C PRO A 29 -5.52 -15.90 2.21
N ARG A 30 -4.75 -14.91 1.74
CA ARG A 30 -4.13 -14.97 0.43
C ARG A 30 -3.24 -16.20 0.47
N ARG A 31 -3.61 -17.24 -0.30
CA ARG A 31 -2.78 -18.44 -0.48
C ARG A 31 -1.35 -17.98 -0.71
N ARG A 32 -0.38 -18.59 -0.01
CA ARG A 32 1.06 -18.35 -0.22
C ARG A 32 1.34 -18.45 -1.73
N ARG A 33 1.43 -17.30 -2.38
CA ARG A 33 1.78 -17.20 -3.80
C ARG A 33 3.22 -16.75 -3.79
N LYS A 34 4.09 -17.61 -4.32
CA LYS A 34 5.46 -17.21 -4.62
C LYS A 34 5.42 -15.89 -5.41
N PRO A 35 6.32 -14.94 -5.13
CA PRO A 35 6.42 -13.72 -5.90
C PRO A 35 6.51 -14.04 -7.39
N THR A 36 5.80 -13.29 -8.23
CA THR A 36 6.02 -13.37 -9.68
C THR A 36 7.43 -12.88 -10.00
N LYS A 37 7.99 -13.23 -11.17
CA LYS A 37 9.33 -12.77 -11.58
C LYS A 37 9.50 -11.24 -11.50
N LEU A 38 8.45 -10.49 -11.83
CA LEU A 38 8.44 -9.03 -11.69
C LEU A 38 8.49 -8.59 -10.22
N GLN A 39 7.68 -9.22 -9.36
CA GLN A 39 7.69 -8.92 -7.92
C GLN A 39 9.03 -9.27 -7.28
N GLN A 40 9.64 -10.36 -7.72
CA GLN A 40 10.97 -10.76 -7.27
C GLN A 40 12.03 -9.73 -7.67
N GLY A 41 11.98 -9.22 -8.91
CA GLY A 41 12.84 -8.11 -9.35
C GLY A 41 12.65 -6.83 -8.52
N ILE A 42 11.41 -6.50 -8.14
CA ILE A 42 11.11 -5.35 -7.28
C ILE A 42 11.70 -5.54 -5.88
N LEU A 43 11.66 -6.76 -5.34
CA LEU A 43 12.26 -7.06 -4.03
C LEU A 43 13.78 -6.89 -4.04
N TYR A 44 14.47 -7.35 -5.10
CA TYR A 44 15.92 -7.13 -5.26
C TYR A 44 16.25 -5.64 -5.37
N ALA A 45 15.51 -4.89 -6.18
CA ALA A 45 15.73 -3.44 -6.31
C ALA A 45 15.47 -2.70 -4.97
N ALA A 46 14.49 -3.12 -4.19
CA ALA A 46 14.22 -2.55 -2.87
C ALA A 46 15.35 -2.83 -1.87
N ALA A 47 15.91 -4.05 -1.88
CA ALA A 47 17.06 -4.41 -1.06
C ALA A 47 18.30 -3.59 -1.41
N ASP A 48 18.59 -3.42 -2.70
CA ASP A 48 19.70 -2.59 -3.17
C ASP A 48 19.53 -1.11 -2.79
N LEU A 49 18.31 -0.57 -2.87
CA LEU A 49 18.01 0.80 -2.48
C LEU A 49 18.16 1.03 -0.96
N ALA A 50 17.71 0.06 -0.15
CA ALA A 50 17.88 0.08 1.30
C ALA A 50 19.37 0.01 1.70
N ARG A 51 20.16 -0.73 0.92
CA ARG A 51 21.60 -0.89 1.15
C ARG A 51 22.40 0.37 0.83
N PHE A 52 22.08 1.05 -0.27
CA PHE A 52 23.04 2.02 -0.83
C PHE A 52 22.67 3.50 -0.68
N ILE A 53 21.43 3.98 -0.81
CA ILE A 53 21.23 5.45 -1.02
C ILE A 53 19.93 6.07 -0.44
N VAL A 54 18.91 5.32 0.03
CA VAL A 54 17.60 5.93 0.37
C VAL A 54 17.23 5.74 1.84
N GLN A 55 16.54 6.72 2.44
CA GLN A 55 15.93 6.56 3.76
C GLN A 55 15.07 5.29 3.77
N VAL A 56 15.30 4.40 4.74
CA VAL A 56 14.64 3.09 4.87
C VAL A 56 13.10 3.22 4.87
N GLU A 57 12.60 4.38 5.30
CA GLU A 57 11.20 4.83 5.20
C GLU A 57 10.63 4.79 3.77
N ASP A 58 11.38 5.27 2.77
CA ASP A 58 10.92 5.33 1.39
C ASP A 58 10.81 3.93 0.78
N VAL A 59 11.69 3.01 1.21
CA VAL A 59 11.64 1.60 0.82
C VAL A 59 10.43 0.91 1.43
N ALA A 60 10.16 1.16 2.72
CA ALA A 60 8.93 0.67 3.36
C ALA A 60 7.67 1.23 2.70
N ALA A 61 7.67 2.52 2.32
CA ALA A 61 6.58 3.15 1.60
C ALA A 61 6.38 2.55 0.20
N LEU A 62 7.46 2.24 -0.51
CA LEU A 62 7.42 1.55 -1.80
C LEU A 62 6.79 0.17 -1.67
N LEU A 63 7.22 -0.64 -0.69
CA LEU A 63 6.67 -1.98 -0.45
C LEU A 63 5.17 -1.94 -0.14
N ARG A 64 4.71 -0.94 0.62
CA ARG A 64 3.28 -0.71 0.89
C ARG A 64 2.51 -0.35 -0.38
N ARG A 65 3.01 0.58 -1.21
CA ARG A 65 2.37 0.98 -2.46
C ARG A 65 2.26 -0.17 -3.46
N GLN A 66 3.25 -1.06 -3.49
CA GLN A 66 3.25 -2.24 -4.35
C GLN A 66 2.42 -3.41 -3.79
N GLY A 67 1.86 -3.28 -2.59
CA GLY A 67 1.10 -4.36 -1.94
C GLY A 67 1.96 -5.56 -1.52
N LEU A 68 3.25 -5.32 -1.25
CA LEU A 68 4.26 -6.31 -0.86
C LEU A 68 4.59 -6.26 0.64
N ALA A 69 3.86 -5.47 1.43
CA ALA A 69 4.08 -5.34 2.87
C ALA A 69 3.91 -6.65 3.66
N ASP A 70 3.37 -7.71 3.05
CA ASP A 70 3.21 -9.04 3.64
C ASP A 70 3.81 -10.17 2.78
N ALA A 71 4.78 -9.82 1.91
CA ALA A 71 5.43 -10.73 0.97
C ALA A 71 6.22 -11.87 1.66
N ASP A 72 6.39 -12.96 0.92
CA ASP A 72 7.22 -14.11 1.31
C ASP A 72 8.63 -13.94 0.75
N CYS A 73 9.58 -13.83 1.67
CA CYS A 73 10.99 -13.56 1.42
C CYS A 73 11.87 -14.81 1.59
N SER A 74 11.28 -16.01 1.71
CA SER A 74 12.02 -17.27 1.93
C SER A 74 13.06 -17.56 0.86
N ASP A 75 12.78 -17.16 -0.38
CA ASP A 75 13.59 -17.43 -1.57
C ASP A 75 14.67 -16.35 -1.81
N LEU A 76 14.84 -15.39 -0.88
CA LEU A 76 15.88 -14.35 -0.94
C LEU A 76 17.18 -14.80 -0.25
N GLU A 77 18.29 -14.17 -0.62
CA GLU A 77 19.59 -14.44 -0.02
C GLU A 77 19.66 -13.92 1.42
N GLU A 78 20.52 -14.54 2.25
CA GLU A 78 20.61 -14.20 3.68
C GLU A 78 21.00 -12.72 3.91
N MET A 79 21.85 -12.18 3.05
CA MET A 79 22.22 -10.77 3.09
C MET A 79 21.02 -9.83 2.85
N ASP A 80 20.13 -10.18 1.93
CA ASP A 80 18.93 -9.39 1.62
C ASP A 80 17.89 -9.52 2.74
N LYS A 81 17.76 -10.73 3.30
CA LYS A 81 16.89 -10.98 4.45
C LYS A 81 17.27 -10.12 5.65
N GLU A 82 18.56 -9.92 5.91
CA GLU A 82 19.03 -9.08 7.01
C GLU A 82 18.52 -7.62 6.88
N GLN A 83 18.56 -7.05 5.67
CA GLN A 83 18.03 -5.70 5.43
C GLN A 83 16.49 -5.66 5.55
N LEU A 84 15.81 -6.72 5.12
CA LEU A 84 14.35 -6.82 5.23
C LEU A 84 13.86 -7.05 6.66
N ARG A 85 14.70 -7.62 7.56
CA ARG A 85 14.40 -7.71 9.00
C ARG A 85 14.30 -6.31 9.63
N VAL A 86 15.22 -5.40 9.29
CA VAL A 86 15.16 -3.99 9.73
C VAL A 86 13.85 -3.33 9.27
N LEU A 87 13.46 -3.53 8.01
CA LEU A 87 12.20 -3.02 7.46
C LEU A 87 10.96 -3.61 8.14
N ARG A 88 11.00 -4.88 8.54
CA ARG A 88 9.92 -5.55 9.27
C ARG A 88 9.77 -4.95 10.68
N ASP A 89 10.89 -4.83 11.38
CA ASP A 89 10.91 -4.52 12.80
C ASP A 89 10.69 -3.01 13.06
N ASP A 90 11.30 -2.13 12.25
CA ASP A 90 11.21 -0.67 12.44
C ASP A 90 9.96 -0.05 11.80
N PHE A 91 9.46 -0.62 10.69
CA PHE A 91 8.34 -0.05 9.92
C PHE A 91 7.06 -0.89 9.97
N GLY A 92 7.03 -1.92 10.81
CA GLY A 92 5.83 -2.75 11.05
C GLY A 92 5.33 -3.48 9.79
N LEU A 93 6.23 -3.82 8.87
CA LEU A 93 5.89 -4.67 7.74
C LEU A 93 5.67 -6.11 8.23
N ARG A 94 4.83 -6.88 7.53
CA ARG A 94 4.52 -8.28 7.87
C ARG A 94 5.23 -9.25 6.93
N LEU A 95 6.49 -8.95 6.61
CA LEU A 95 7.34 -9.79 5.78
C LEU A 95 7.56 -11.16 6.44
N ARG A 96 7.49 -12.22 5.63
CA ARG A 96 7.53 -13.63 6.08
C ARG A 96 8.74 -14.34 5.46
N GLY A 97 9.20 -15.45 6.04
CA GLY A 97 10.34 -16.20 5.50
C GLY A 97 11.69 -15.49 5.65
N LEU A 98 11.79 -14.60 6.64
CA LEU A 98 13.01 -13.91 7.04
C LEU A 98 13.76 -14.68 8.16
N ASP A 99 13.44 -15.95 8.32
CA ASP A 99 14.08 -16.87 9.25
C ASP A 99 15.35 -17.46 8.62
#